data_AF-A0A261SE35-F1
#
_entry.id   AF-A0A261SE35-F1
#
_cell.length_a   1.000
_cell.length_b   1.000
_cell.length_c   1.000
_cell.angle_alpha   90.00
_cell.angle_beta   90.00
_cell.angle_gamma   90.00
#
_symmetry.space_group_name_H-M   'P 1'
#
loop_
_entity.id
_entity.type
_entity.pdbx_description
1 polymer ?
#
loop_
_entity_poly.entity_id
_entity_poly.type
_entity_poly.pdbx_seq_one_letter_code
_entity_poly.pdbx_strand_id
1 'polypeptide(L)'
;MDRTAELDVYFERVEIGQYSGRYHNEVNLLTRGKVQKTTELFSGHPTIEALGGFVLDDPETSNHHVFATKSPIAGQILYLSHDGDTRVVFESLTHFVAAVERALEERGVLSDLHPVLSPLCQDQPGLVNFIETLCKDDEGEDVAVQLIPSLDLYDYALLNRMAVADNFFLAEAIAIEIRKRPRPDLLRIAEQCRAHPHAQVAKAGAAAVAAIRGV
;
A
#
# COMPACT_ATOMS: atom_id res chain seq x y z
N MET A 1 12.41 14.34 -9.70
CA MET A 1 13.41 13.38 -10.22
C MET A 1 12.76 12.71 -11.43
N ASP A 2 13.48 12.53 -12.54
CA ASP A 2 12.93 11.82 -13.70
C ASP A 2 12.79 10.33 -13.35
N ARG A 3 11.55 9.83 -13.30
CA ARG A 3 11.26 8.44 -12.91
C ARG A 3 11.84 7.41 -13.89
N THR A 4 12.10 7.83 -15.13
CA THR A 4 12.78 7.00 -16.13
C THR A 4 14.21 6.71 -15.68
N ALA A 5 14.93 7.74 -15.24
CA ALA A 5 16.30 7.59 -14.76
C ALA A 5 16.38 6.74 -13.48
N GLU A 6 15.42 6.85 -12.57
CA GLU A 6 15.35 6.01 -11.37
C GLU A 6 15.19 4.52 -11.72
N LEU A 7 14.30 4.21 -12.65
CA LEU A 7 14.10 2.85 -13.16
C LEU A 7 15.35 2.33 -13.88
N ASP A 8 16.04 3.17 -14.64
CA ASP A 8 17.27 2.77 -15.32
C ASP A 8 18.35 2.34 -14.33
N VAL A 9 18.58 3.13 -13.27
CA VAL A 9 19.51 2.79 -12.19
C VAL A 9 19.07 1.52 -11.46
N TYR A 10 17.77 1.35 -11.20
CA TYR A 10 17.25 0.12 -10.60
C TYR A 10 17.55 -1.10 -11.45
N PHE A 11 17.26 -1.05 -12.76
CA PHE A 11 17.46 -2.19 -13.64
C PHE A 11 18.93 -2.53 -13.87
N GLU A 12 19.81 -1.53 -13.97
CA GLU A 12 21.25 -1.74 -14.00
C GLU A 12 21.71 -2.52 -12.76
N ARG A 13 21.22 -2.13 -11.58
CA ARG A 13 21.53 -2.81 -10.32
C ARG A 13 20.99 -4.24 -10.28
N VAL A 14 19.75 -4.46 -10.75
CA VAL A 14 19.16 -5.81 -10.81
C VAL A 14 19.92 -6.72 -11.77
N GLU A 15 20.39 -6.20 -12.91
CA GLU A 15 21.14 -6.98 -13.90
C GLU A 15 22.52 -7.42 -13.42
N ILE A 16 23.23 -6.56 -12.67
CA ILE A 16 24.57 -6.88 -12.13
C ILE A 16 24.51 -7.64 -10.80
N GLY A 17 23.42 -7.49 -10.05
CA GLY A 17 23.25 -8.07 -8.71
C GLY A 17 22.81 -9.53 -8.73
N GLN A 18 22.87 -10.18 -7.55
CA GLN A 18 22.45 -11.58 -7.39
C GLN A 18 21.08 -11.72 -6.70
N TYR A 19 20.07 -11.04 -7.26
CA TYR A 19 18.72 -10.95 -6.68
C TYR A 19 17.70 -11.94 -7.27
N SER A 20 18.05 -12.72 -8.30
CA SER A 20 17.14 -13.72 -8.88
C SER A 20 17.27 -15.08 -8.18
N GLY A 21 16.16 -15.81 -8.10
CA GLY A 21 16.10 -17.19 -7.59
C GLY A 21 16.38 -17.34 -6.08
N ARG A 22 16.20 -16.29 -5.28
CA ARG A 22 16.39 -16.28 -3.82
C ARG A 22 15.05 -16.51 -3.11
N TYR A 23 14.31 -17.53 -3.54
CA TYR A 23 12.93 -17.79 -3.11
C TYR A 23 12.76 -18.00 -1.60
N HIS A 24 13.77 -18.56 -0.93
CA HIS A 24 13.75 -18.72 0.53
C HIS A 24 13.72 -17.40 1.31
N ASN A 25 14.09 -16.29 0.67
CA ASN A 25 13.98 -14.94 1.21
C ASN A 25 12.77 -14.17 0.66
N GLU A 26 11.94 -14.82 -0.17
CA GLU A 26 10.93 -14.15 -1.01
C GLU A 26 11.53 -13.09 -1.95
N VAL A 27 12.75 -13.35 -2.45
CA VAL A 27 13.45 -12.43 -3.35
C VAL A 27 13.64 -13.09 -4.72
N ASN A 28 12.99 -12.54 -5.73
CA ASN A 28 13.28 -12.86 -7.13
C ASN A 28 13.02 -11.63 -7.99
N LEU A 29 13.94 -10.66 -7.95
CA LEU A 29 13.80 -9.44 -8.73
C LEU A 29 13.90 -9.72 -10.22
N LEU A 30 13.00 -9.09 -10.97
CA LEU A 30 12.86 -9.26 -12.41
C LEU A 30 13.74 -8.24 -13.15
N THR A 31 14.43 -8.72 -14.19
CA THR A 31 15.11 -7.85 -15.15
C THR A 31 14.09 -7.04 -15.95
N ARG A 32 14.51 -5.94 -16.59
CA ARG A 32 13.62 -5.06 -17.37
C ARG A 32 12.70 -5.81 -18.34
N GLY A 33 13.28 -6.72 -19.13
CA GLY A 33 12.52 -7.49 -20.12
C GLY A 33 11.51 -8.47 -19.50
N LYS A 34 11.75 -8.93 -18.25
CA LYS A 34 10.82 -9.77 -17.52
C LYS A 34 9.73 -8.95 -16.85
N VAL A 35 10.07 -7.80 -16.25
CA VAL A 35 9.09 -6.87 -15.65
C VAL A 35 7.97 -6.53 -16.64
N GLN A 36 8.31 -6.22 -17.89
CA GLN A 36 7.29 -5.91 -18.90
C GLN A 36 6.33 -7.09 -19.11
N LYS A 37 6.88 -8.29 -19.38
CA LYS A 37 6.08 -9.50 -19.62
C LYS A 37 5.24 -9.88 -18.42
N THR A 38 5.79 -9.81 -17.22
CA THR A 38 5.07 -10.13 -16.00
C THR A 38 3.97 -9.11 -15.76
N THR A 39 4.23 -7.81 -15.94
CA THR A 39 3.21 -6.76 -15.81
C THR A 39 2.05 -6.96 -16.78
N GLU A 40 2.30 -7.42 -18.01
CA GLU A 40 1.24 -7.75 -18.98
C GLU A 40 0.29 -8.86 -18.49
N LEU A 41 0.74 -9.78 -17.63
CA LEU A 41 -0.12 -10.80 -17.01
C LEU A 41 -1.13 -10.21 -16.02
N PHE A 42 -0.88 -8.99 -15.52
CA PHE A 42 -1.79 -8.26 -14.64
C PHE A 42 -2.66 -7.25 -15.39
N SER A 43 -2.73 -7.34 -16.73
CA SER A 43 -3.68 -6.55 -17.51
C SER A 43 -5.11 -6.84 -17.04
N GLY A 44 -5.90 -5.80 -16.80
CA GLY A 44 -7.24 -5.93 -16.20
C GLY A 44 -7.26 -5.98 -14.67
N HIS A 45 -6.10 -5.97 -13.99
CA HIS A 45 -6.09 -5.90 -12.53
C HIS A 45 -6.40 -4.46 -12.07
N PRO A 46 -7.47 -4.20 -11.29
CA PRO A 46 -7.96 -2.85 -11.01
C PRO A 46 -6.90 -1.92 -10.41
N THR A 47 -6.15 -2.42 -9.41
CA THR A 47 -5.05 -1.68 -8.78
C THR A 47 -3.94 -1.29 -9.76
N ILE A 48 -3.54 -2.19 -10.65
CA ILE A 48 -2.48 -1.95 -11.64
C ILE A 48 -2.96 -0.95 -12.69
N GLU A 49 -4.21 -1.05 -13.12
CA GLU A 49 -4.78 -0.10 -14.08
C GLU A 49 -4.91 1.30 -13.47
N ALA A 50 -5.39 1.40 -12.23
CA ALA A 50 -5.59 2.65 -11.52
C ALA A 50 -4.27 3.38 -11.22
N LEU A 51 -3.27 2.67 -10.69
CA LEU A 51 -2.01 3.27 -10.21
C LEU A 51 -0.91 3.26 -11.27
N GLY A 52 -1.15 2.59 -12.39
CA GLY A 52 -0.06 2.07 -13.19
C GLY A 52 0.78 1.09 -12.38
N GLY A 53 1.70 0.40 -13.02
CA GLY A 53 2.53 -0.52 -12.27
C GLY A 53 3.56 -1.19 -13.13
N PHE A 54 4.75 -1.37 -12.56
CA PHE A 54 5.69 -2.36 -13.03
C PHE A 54 5.86 -3.39 -11.93
N VAL A 55 5.47 -4.64 -12.21
CA VAL A 55 5.68 -5.77 -11.32
C VAL A 55 7.17 -6.07 -11.26
N LEU A 56 7.79 -5.86 -10.09
CA LEU A 56 9.25 -5.84 -9.91
C LEU A 56 9.84 -7.21 -9.58
N ASP A 57 9.04 -8.12 -9.06
CA ASP A 57 9.49 -9.43 -8.59
C ASP A 57 8.47 -10.54 -8.88
N ASP A 58 8.95 -11.78 -8.80
CA ASP A 58 8.14 -12.99 -8.87
C ASP A 58 8.70 -14.03 -7.89
N PRO A 59 8.44 -13.91 -6.59
CA PRO A 59 9.01 -14.80 -5.59
C PRO A 59 8.40 -16.22 -5.59
N GLU A 60 7.69 -16.62 -6.66
CA GLU A 60 6.88 -17.86 -6.73
C GLU A 60 5.77 -17.90 -5.66
N THR A 61 5.19 -16.73 -5.38
CA THR A 61 4.01 -16.58 -4.53
C THR A 61 2.93 -15.80 -5.30
N SER A 62 1.74 -15.68 -4.72
CA SER A 62 0.68 -14.82 -5.26
C SER A 62 0.86 -13.32 -4.91
N ASN A 63 1.95 -12.96 -4.24
CA ASN A 63 2.22 -11.59 -3.82
C ASN A 63 3.38 -10.98 -4.60
N HIS A 64 3.26 -9.68 -4.92
CA HIS A 64 4.23 -8.98 -5.75
C HIS A 64 4.50 -7.56 -5.26
N HIS A 65 5.73 -7.09 -5.44
CA HIS A 65 6.10 -5.70 -5.31
C HIS A 65 5.91 -4.98 -6.65
N VAL A 66 5.24 -3.84 -6.62
CA VAL A 66 4.84 -3.08 -7.80
C VAL A 66 5.33 -1.65 -7.67
N PHE A 67 6.11 -1.18 -8.64
CA PHE A 67 6.46 0.24 -8.75
C PHE A 67 5.32 1.02 -9.38
N ALA A 68 4.69 1.91 -8.61
CA ALA A 68 3.60 2.74 -9.09
C ALA A 68 4.11 3.85 -10.02
N THR A 69 3.44 4.06 -11.16
CA THR A 69 3.88 5.01 -12.20
C THR A 69 2.94 6.20 -12.40
N LYS A 70 1.68 6.10 -11.95
CA LYS A 70 0.70 7.20 -11.96
C LYS A 70 0.57 7.87 -10.60
N SER A 71 0.35 9.19 -10.63
CA SER A 71 -0.03 9.95 -9.44
C SER A 71 -1.30 9.37 -8.81
N PRO A 72 -1.48 9.49 -7.48
CA PRO A 72 -0.72 10.34 -6.55
C PRO A 72 0.50 9.67 -5.90
N ILE A 73 0.62 8.34 -5.97
CA ILE A 73 1.65 7.58 -5.25
C ILE A 73 2.87 7.20 -6.11
N ALA A 74 2.99 7.72 -7.32
CA ALA A 74 4.03 7.22 -8.21
C ALA A 74 5.46 7.50 -7.73
N GLY A 75 6.33 6.52 -7.98
CA GLY A 75 7.64 6.41 -7.35
C GLY A 75 7.64 5.50 -6.11
N GLN A 76 6.48 5.24 -5.50
CA GLN A 76 6.37 4.37 -4.34
C GLN A 76 6.17 2.90 -4.75
N ILE A 77 6.47 1.98 -3.81
CA ILE A 77 6.31 0.54 -3.99
C ILE A 77 5.05 0.06 -3.27
N LEU A 78 4.09 -0.41 -4.04
CA LEU A 78 2.92 -1.13 -3.56
C LEU A 78 3.28 -2.60 -3.41
N TYR A 79 2.88 -3.22 -2.30
CA TYR A 79 2.83 -4.67 -2.19
C TYR A 79 1.42 -5.12 -2.54
N LEU A 80 1.29 -5.81 -3.66
CA LEU A 80 0.05 -6.44 -4.10
C LEU A 80 -0.04 -7.82 -3.44
N SER A 81 -0.93 -7.96 -2.47
CA SER A 81 -1.13 -9.20 -1.72
C SER A 81 -2.43 -9.88 -2.11
N HIS A 82 -2.39 -11.21 -2.26
CA HIS A 82 -3.57 -12.02 -2.57
C HIS A 82 -4.49 -12.24 -1.36
N ASP A 83 -3.91 -12.57 -0.20
CA ASP A 83 -4.66 -12.92 1.02
C ASP A 83 -4.47 -11.92 2.18
N GLY A 84 -3.68 -10.87 1.97
CA GLY A 84 -3.31 -9.90 2.98
C GLY A 84 -3.56 -8.45 2.57
N ASP A 85 -3.00 -7.52 3.37
CA ASP A 85 -3.19 -6.09 3.16
C ASP A 85 -2.37 -5.59 1.97
N THR A 86 -3.01 -5.41 0.81
CA THR A 86 -2.44 -4.66 -0.30
C THR A 86 -2.29 -3.19 0.09
N ARG A 87 -1.05 -2.68 0.09
CA ARG A 87 -0.73 -1.30 0.52
C ARG A 87 0.64 -0.86 0.03
N VAL A 88 0.93 0.45 0.13
CA VAL A 88 2.29 0.96 -0.08
C VAL A 88 3.20 0.49 1.05
N VAL A 89 4.34 -0.10 0.70
CA VAL A 89 5.32 -0.65 1.66
C VAL A 89 6.68 0.04 1.57
N PHE A 90 7.06 0.66 0.46
CA PHE A 90 8.30 1.45 0.41
C PHE A 90 8.08 2.78 -0.30
N GLU A 91 8.79 3.83 0.15
CA GLU A 91 8.65 5.17 -0.41
C GLU A 91 9.36 5.36 -1.75
N SER A 92 10.31 4.49 -2.09
CA SER A 92 11.08 4.54 -3.33
C SER A 92 11.72 3.20 -3.69
N LEU A 93 12.21 3.08 -4.93
CA LEU A 93 13.01 1.91 -5.37
C LEU A 93 14.28 1.75 -4.53
N THR A 94 14.87 2.86 -4.07
CA THR A 94 16.07 2.81 -3.22
C THR A 94 15.79 2.10 -1.90
N HIS A 95 14.66 2.42 -1.24
CA HIS A 95 14.27 1.76 0.01
C HIS A 95 13.93 0.29 -0.19
N PHE A 96 13.26 -0.03 -1.29
CA PHE A 96 12.95 -1.40 -1.65
C PHE A 96 14.20 -2.26 -1.86
N VAL A 97 15.17 -1.77 -2.66
CA VAL A 97 16.41 -2.52 -2.88
C VAL A 97 17.22 -2.66 -1.59
N ALA A 98 17.25 -1.64 -0.73
CA ALA A 98 17.90 -1.75 0.57
C ALA A 98 17.24 -2.83 1.45
N ALA A 99 15.92 -2.95 1.43
CA ALA A 99 15.21 -4.03 2.13
C ALA A 99 15.53 -5.41 1.53
N VAL A 100 15.57 -5.53 0.19
CA VAL A 100 15.99 -6.76 -0.49
C VAL A 100 17.39 -7.20 -0.07
N GLU A 101 18.35 -6.28 -0.09
CA GLU A 101 19.73 -6.58 0.31
C GLU A 101 19.82 -7.01 1.76
N ARG A 102 19.11 -6.31 2.65
CA ARG A 102 19.05 -6.67 4.06
C ARG A 102 18.42 -8.06 4.28
N ALA A 103 17.37 -8.42 3.56
CA ALA A 103 16.78 -9.76 3.63
C ALA A 103 17.80 -10.85 3.24
N LEU A 104 18.58 -10.60 2.19
CA LEU A 104 19.62 -11.53 1.74
C LEU A 104 20.79 -11.63 2.74
N GLU A 105 21.23 -10.50 3.30
CA GLU A 105 22.32 -10.44 4.28
C GLU A 105 21.94 -11.13 5.60
N GLU A 106 20.74 -10.84 6.11
CA GLU A 106 20.22 -11.40 7.36
C GLU A 106 19.66 -12.82 7.19
N ARG A 107 19.59 -13.33 5.94
CA ARG A 107 18.89 -14.57 5.57
C ARG A 107 17.43 -14.59 6.05
N GLY A 108 16.81 -13.41 6.08
CA GLY A 108 15.42 -13.20 6.46
C GLY A 108 14.48 -13.25 5.25
N VAL A 109 13.19 -13.01 5.51
CA VAL A 109 12.16 -12.91 4.48
C VAL A 109 11.91 -11.42 4.17
N LEU A 110 11.75 -11.08 2.89
CA LEU A 110 11.56 -9.68 2.47
C LEU A 110 10.27 -9.06 3.03
N SER A 111 9.18 -9.84 3.08
CA SER A 111 7.91 -9.36 3.65
C SER A 111 8.00 -9.02 5.14
N ASP A 112 8.88 -9.66 5.90
CA ASP A 112 9.17 -9.30 7.30
C ASP A 112 9.84 -7.92 7.44
N LEU A 113 10.46 -7.42 6.37
CA LEU A 113 11.07 -6.09 6.33
C LEU A 113 10.12 -4.99 5.84
N HIS A 114 8.86 -5.32 5.54
CA HIS A 114 7.85 -4.30 5.27
C HIS A 114 7.67 -3.41 6.49
N PRO A 115 7.63 -2.08 6.34
CA PRO A 115 7.38 -1.20 7.47
C PRO A 115 5.97 -1.42 8.01
N VAL A 116 5.85 -1.42 9.33
CA VAL A 116 4.57 -1.58 10.04
C VAL A 116 3.55 -0.52 9.60
N LEU A 117 4.01 0.69 9.32
CA LEU A 117 3.20 1.77 8.76
C LEU A 117 3.51 1.93 7.28
N SER A 118 2.47 2.11 6.47
CA SER A 118 2.67 2.54 5.09
C SER A 118 3.28 3.95 5.06
N PRO A 119 4.27 4.20 4.18
CA PRO A 119 4.75 5.54 3.93
C PRO A 119 3.62 6.48 3.55
N LEU A 120 3.63 7.70 4.08
CA LEU A 120 2.67 8.72 3.69
C LEU A 120 2.86 9.11 2.22
N CYS A 121 1.77 9.29 1.49
CA CYS A 121 1.82 9.91 0.18
C CYS A 121 2.26 11.38 0.32
N GLN A 122 3.16 11.84 -0.54
CA GLN A 122 3.62 13.24 -0.48
C GLN A 122 2.56 14.21 -1.02
N ASP A 123 1.73 13.76 -1.96
CA ASP A 123 0.62 14.52 -2.53
C ASP A 123 -0.70 14.15 -1.84
N GLN A 124 -0.87 14.56 -0.57
CA GLN A 124 -2.09 14.28 0.19
C GLN A 124 -3.36 14.83 -0.49
N PRO A 125 -3.40 16.07 -1.03
CA PRO A 125 -4.57 16.55 -1.77
C PRO A 125 -4.88 15.70 -3.01
N GLY A 126 -3.86 15.30 -3.76
CA GLY A 126 -4.02 14.39 -4.90
C GLY A 126 -4.54 13.02 -4.47
N LEU A 127 -4.04 12.48 -3.37
CA LEU A 127 -4.49 11.22 -2.79
C LEU A 127 -5.96 11.26 -2.37
N VAL A 128 -6.35 12.31 -1.64
CA VAL A 128 -7.74 12.52 -1.23
C VAL A 128 -8.67 12.56 -2.45
N ASN A 129 -8.36 13.40 -3.44
CA ASN A 129 -9.17 13.53 -4.65
C ASN A 129 -9.24 12.23 -5.46
N PHE A 130 -8.15 11.47 -5.48
CA PHE A 130 -8.10 10.19 -6.19
C PHE A 130 -8.96 9.14 -5.50
N ILE A 131 -8.87 9.02 -4.17
CA ILE A 131 -9.76 8.16 -3.37
C ILE A 131 -11.22 8.55 -3.57
N GLU A 132 -11.56 9.83 -3.52
CA GLU A 132 -12.94 10.30 -3.80
C GLU A 132 -13.43 9.92 -5.21
N THR A 133 -12.53 9.90 -6.19
CA THR A 133 -12.86 9.51 -7.56
C THR A 133 -13.06 8.01 -7.69
N LEU A 134 -12.22 7.22 -7.02
CA LEU A 134 -12.32 5.78 -6.97
C LEU A 134 -13.62 5.32 -6.29
N CYS A 135 -14.05 5.98 -5.22
CA CYS A 135 -15.30 5.65 -4.53
C CYS A 135 -16.59 6.05 -5.29
N LYS A 136 -16.53 6.18 -6.62
CA LYS A 136 -17.72 6.39 -7.48
C LYS A 136 -18.33 5.09 -7.98
N ASP A 137 -17.60 3.99 -7.88
CA ASP A 137 -18.03 2.63 -8.22
C ASP A 137 -17.36 1.59 -7.31
N ASP A 138 -17.96 0.40 -7.23
CA ASP A 138 -17.57 -0.65 -6.29
C ASP A 138 -16.13 -1.15 -6.50
N GLU A 139 -15.69 -1.28 -7.77
CA GLU A 139 -14.34 -1.76 -8.10
C GLU A 139 -13.28 -0.73 -7.70
N GLY A 140 -13.57 0.56 -7.87
CA GLY A 140 -12.71 1.63 -7.40
C GLY A 140 -12.61 1.69 -5.88
N GLU A 141 -13.68 1.39 -5.13
CA GLU A 141 -13.62 1.36 -3.67
C GLU A 141 -12.61 0.33 -3.13
N ASP A 142 -12.49 -0.84 -3.77
CA ASP A 142 -11.50 -1.85 -3.39
C ASP A 142 -10.06 -1.33 -3.57
N VAL A 143 -9.81 -0.54 -4.63
CA VAL A 143 -8.54 0.16 -4.82
C VAL A 143 -8.35 1.27 -3.78
N ALA A 144 -9.42 2.00 -3.43
CA ALA A 144 -9.37 3.07 -2.45
C ALA A 144 -8.96 2.55 -1.05
N VAL A 145 -9.46 1.38 -0.64
CA VAL A 145 -9.08 0.71 0.62
C VAL A 145 -7.56 0.54 0.71
N GLN A 146 -6.90 0.15 -0.39
CA GLN A 146 -5.46 -0.10 -0.46
C GLN A 146 -4.60 1.16 -0.30
N LEU A 147 -5.21 2.33 -0.53
CA LEU A 147 -4.56 3.64 -0.49
C LEU A 147 -4.75 4.38 0.84
N ILE A 148 -5.77 4.02 1.62
CA ILE A 148 -6.04 4.60 2.94
C ILE A 148 -4.82 4.56 3.87
N PRO A 149 -4.00 3.48 3.92
CA PRO A 149 -2.77 3.47 4.73
C PRO A 149 -1.78 4.60 4.42
N SER A 150 -1.81 5.18 3.23
CA SER A 150 -0.91 6.26 2.83
C SER A 150 -1.46 7.66 3.15
N LEU A 151 -2.66 7.77 3.73
CA LEU A 151 -3.24 9.04 4.19
C LEU A 151 -2.56 9.55 5.46
N ASP A 152 -2.45 10.87 5.59
CA ASP A 152 -2.01 11.56 6.81
C ASP A 152 -3.14 11.72 7.86
N LEU A 153 -4.37 11.36 7.47
CA LEU A 153 -5.61 11.42 8.26
C LEU A 153 -6.03 12.85 8.66
N TYR A 154 -5.57 13.91 8.00
CA TYR A 154 -6.01 15.29 8.29
C TYR A 154 -7.28 15.72 7.53
N ASP A 155 -7.64 15.04 6.45
CA ASP A 155 -8.88 15.35 5.71
C ASP A 155 -10.12 14.76 6.40
N TYR A 156 -10.64 15.50 7.39
CA TYR A 156 -11.83 15.09 8.12
C TYR A 156 -13.07 14.92 7.25
N ALA A 157 -13.19 15.66 6.13
CA ALA A 157 -14.35 15.53 5.27
C ALA A 157 -14.35 14.17 4.58
N LEU A 158 -13.20 13.74 4.05
CA LEU A 158 -13.00 12.40 3.53
C LEU A 158 -13.24 11.35 4.61
N LEU A 159 -12.59 11.47 5.77
CA LEU A 159 -12.71 10.48 6.83
C LEU A 159 -14.17 10.28 7.29
N ASN A 160 -14.95 11.36 7.38
CA ASN A 160 -16.37 11.25 7.74
C ASN A 160 -17.18 10.50 6.69
N ARG A 161 -16.98 10.79 5.40
CA ARG A 161 -17.73 10.12 4.32
C ARG A 161 -17.41 8.63 4.28
N MET A 162 -16.13 8.29 4.34
CA MET A 162 -15.68 6.90 4.30
C MET A 162 -16.10 6.11 5.55
N ALA A 163 -16.15 6.74 6.73
CA ALA A 163 -16.60 6.09 7.96
C ALA A 163 -18.10 5.71 7.98
N VAL A 164 -18.88 6.23 7.04
CA VAL A 164 -20.33 5.95 6.89
C VAL A 164 -20.68 5.43 5.50
N ALA A 165 -19.69 5.08 4.67
CA ALA A 165 -19.91 4.52 3.35
C ALA A 165 -20.54 3.12 3.45
N ASP A 166 -21.29 2.73 2.42
CA ASP A 166 -21.94 1.40 2.37
C ASP A 166 -20.90 0.27 2.36
N ASN A 167 -19.78 0.48 1.65
CA ASN A 167 -18.64 -0.39 1.72
C ASN A 167 -17.88 -0.23 3.04
N PHE A 168 -18.19 -1.13 3.96
CA PHE A 168 -17.67 -1.13 5.31
C PHE A 168 -16.14 -1.32 5.39
N PHE A 169 -15.48 -1.81 4.33
CA PHE A 169 -14.01 -1.94 4.31
C PHE A 169 -13.31 -0.56 4.34
N LEU A 170 -13.93 0.48 3.77
CA LEU A 170 -13.42 1.85 3.85
C LEU A 170 -13.39 2.35 5.31
N ALA A 171 -14.49 2.13 6.03
CA ALA A 171 -14.62 2.51 7.43
C ALA A 171 -13.68 1.69 8.34
N GLU A 172 -13.51 0.40 8.05
CA GLU A 172 -12.55 -0.44 8.76
C GLU A 172 -11.10 0.05 8.54
N ALA A 173 -10.69 0.26 7.30
CA ALA A 173 -9.34 0.69 6.96
C ALA A 173 -8.98 1.99 7.68
N ILE A 174 -9.91 2.95 7.73
CA ILE A 174 -9.73 4.19 8.50
C ILE A 174 -9.53 3.89 9.99
N ALA A 175 -10.39 3.07 10.59
CA ALA A 175 -10.26 2.73 12.01
C ALA A 175 -8.92 2.05 12.32
N ILE A 176 -8.46 1.16 11.43
CA ILE A 176 -7.14 0.51 11.53
C ILE A 176 -6.02 1.55 11.50
N GLU A 177 -6.06 2.50 10.58
CA GLU A 177 -5.02 3.53 10.47
C GLU A 177 -5.06 4.54 11.63
N ILE A 178 -6.24 4.89 12.14
CA ILE A 178 -6.36 5.69 13.36
C ILE A 178 -5.73 4.96 14.55
N ARG A 179 -5.97 3.64 14.69
CA ARG A 179 -5.32 2.84 15.75
C ARG A 179 -3.81 2.85 15.63
N LYS A 180 -3.27 2.76 14.41
CA LYS A 180 -1.83 2.78 14.13
C LYS A 180 -1.21 4.16 14.41
N ARG A 181 -1.95 5.25 14.20
CA ARG A 181 -1.50 6.64 14.37
C ARG A 181 -2.50 7.42 15.24
N PRO A 182 -2.65 7.07 16.52
CA PRO A 182 -3.69 7.62 17.36
C PRO A 182 -3.47 9.11 17.61
N ARG A 183 -4.51 9.92 17.41
CA ARG A 183 -4.50 11.34 17.73
C ARG A 183 -5.83 11.77 18.37
N PRO A 184 -5.83 12.69 19.36
CA PRO A 184 -7.05 13.10 20.06
C PRO A 184 -8.15 13.67 19.16
N ASP A 185 -7.78 14.38 18.11
CA ASP A 185 -8.67 15.02 17.14
C ASP A 185 -9.42 14.00 16.25
N LEU A 186 -8.90 12.78 16.12
CA LEU A 186 -9.55 11.67 15.40
C LEU A 186 -10.61 10.93 16.23
N LEU A 187 -10.78 11.26 17.52
CA LEU A 187 -11.67 10.51 18.43
C LEU A 187 -13.10 10.41 17.89
N ARG A 188 -13.63 11.48 17.31
CA ARG A 188 -15.00 11.47 16.78
C ARG A 188 -15.17 10.45 15.64
N ILE A 189 -14.21 10.37 14.73
CA ILE A 189 -14.22 9.40 13.62
C ILE A 189 -14.11 7.98 14.18
N ALA A 190 -13.18 7.75 15.12
CA ALA A 190 -13.02 6.44 15.76
C ALA A 190 -14.30 5.97 16.48
N GLU A 191 -15.03 6.88 17.13
CA GLU A 191 -16.30 6.58 17.79
C GLU A 191 -17.42 6.28 16.77
N GLN A 192 -17.43 6.93 15.60
CA GLN A 192 -18.33 6.58 14.51
C GLN A 192 -18.05 5.16 14.01
N CYS A 193 -16.79 4.82 13.73
CA CYS A 193 -16.40 3.46 13.36
C CYS A 193 -16.77 2.44 14.45
N ARG A 194 -16.59 2.79 15.73
CA ARG A 194 -16.98 1.91 16.86
C ARG A 194 -18.49 1.64 16.89
N ALA A 195 -19.31 2.62 16.51
CA ALA A 195 -20.77 2.51 16.48
C ALA A 195 -21.31 1.89 15.19
N HIS A 196 -20.44 1.47 14.28
CA HIS A 196 -20.83 0.94 12.98
C HIS A 196 -21.60 -0.38 13.10
N PRO A 197 -22.63 -0.65 12.26
CA PRO A 197 -23.43 -1.88 12.35
C PRO A 197 -22.64 -3.15 12.05
N HIS A 198 -21.61 -3.06 11.21
CA HIS A 198 -20.73 -4.20 10.91
C HIS A 198 -19.73 -4.43 12.05
N ALA A 199 -19.77 -5.62 12.65
CA ALA A 199 -18.94 -5.98 13.82
C ALA A 199 -17.43 -5.82 13.58
N GLN A 200 -16.98 -6.05 12.35
CA GLN A 200 -15.58 -5.88 11.94
C GLN A 200 -15.12 -4.42 12.10
N VAL A 201 -15.89 -3.48 11.56
CA VAL A 201 -15.64 -2.04 11.72
C VAL A 201 -15.78 -1.62 13.19
N ALA A 202 -16.83 -2.09 13.88
CA ALA A 202 -17.05 -1.76 15.29
C ALA A 202 -15.87 -2.17 16.18
N LYS A 203 -15.30 -3.36 15.93
CA LYS A 203 -14.11 -3.86 16.63
C LYS A 203 -12.88 -3.03 16.31
N ALA A 204 -12.65 -2.70 15.04
CA ALA A 204 -11.53 -1.84 14.64
C ALA A 204 -11.65 -0.44 15.27
N GLY A 205 -12.85 0.15 15.25
CA GLY A 205 -13.16 1.45 15.86
C GLY A 205 -12.98 1.43 17.38
N ALA A 206 -13.41 0.36 18.06
CA ALA A 206 -13.17 0.20 19.50
C ALA A 206 -11.67 0.19 19.82
N ALA A 207 -10.86 -0.52 19.03
CA ALA A 207 -9.41 -0.53 19.18
C ALA A 207 -8.77 0.83 18.89
N ALA A 208 -9.28 1.58 17.91
CA ALA A 208 -8.84 2.94 17.62
C ALA A 208 -9.15 3.90 18.78
N VAL A 209 -10.36 3.84 19.34
CA VAL A 209 -10.75 4.64 20.52
C VAL A 209 -9.86 4.30 21.73
N ALA A 210 -9.59 3.02 21.97
CA ALA A 210 -8.72 2.57 23.03
C ALA A 210 -7.30 3.15 22.87
N ALA A 211 -6.74 3.05 21.67
CA ALA A 211 -5.43 3.62 21.33
C ALA A 211 -5.37 5.14 21.53
N ILE A 212 -6.42 5.89 21.15
CA ILE A 212 -6.49 7.35 21.38
C ILE A 212 -6.54 7.69 22.87
N ARG A 213 -7.28 6.91 23.66
CA ARG A 213 -7.47 7.15 25.10
C ARG A 213 -6.33 6.61 25.97
N GLY A 214 -5.43 5.81 25.40
CA GLY A 214 -4.32 5.18 26.12
C GLY A 214 -4.77 4.07 27.08
N VAL A 215 -5.83 3.35 26.74
CA VAL A 215 -6.42 2.24 27.52
C VAL A 215 -6.37 0.93 26.77
#